data_AF-A0A7I6N761-F1
#
_entry.id   AF-A0A7I6N761-F1
#
_cell.length_a   1.000
_cell.length_b   1.000
_cell.length_c   1.000
_cell.angle_alpha   90.00
_cell.angle_beta   90.00
_cell.angle_gamma   90.00
#
_symmetry.space_group_name_H-M   'P 1'
#
loop_
_entity.id
_entity.type
_entity.pdbx_description
1 polymer ?
#
loop_
_entity_poly.entity_id
_entity_poly.type
_entity_poly.pdbx_seq_one_letter_code
_entity_poly.pdbx_strand_id
1 'polypeptide(L)'
;MNRHSGAAAFPHPARKGGRGRRATSWSGRAWAVLAALIVCGLAVAFAVGRQQAHAAQPGEACDLHFSNGTTLAGVPVAKTVEQQARGLAKRDDVGRGMLFTWAKAEPRVFWMRDTRVPLSIGFFDDTGLLFAIEDMQPETDDYHFSIKPASDALELARGQFQAHGLKEGVRLTGRTCSPL
;
A
#
# COMPACT_ATOMS: atom_id res chain seq x y z
N MET A 1 -26.77 -13.81 95.31
CA MET A 1 -26.64 -12.71 96.30
C MET A 1 -25.15 -12.49 96.57
N ASN A 2 -24.71 -11.22 96.69
CA ASN A 2 -23.34 -10.70 96.89
C ASN A 2 -22.41 -10.63 95.67
N ARG A 3 -21.66 -9.55 95.41
CA ARG A 3 -21.61 -8.12 95.83
C ARG A 3 -20.49 -7.55 94.93
N HIS A 4 -20.77 -6.55 94.09
CA HIS A 4 -20.44 -5.13 94.26
C HIS A 4 -18.99 -4.68 93.95
N SER A 5 -18.96 -3.48 93.35
CA SER A 5 -17.88 -2.46 93.34
C SER A 5 -16.82 -2.61 92.25
N GLY A 6 -16.36 -1.56 91.56
CA GLY A 6 -16.57 -0.11 91.64
C GLY A 6 -15.86 0.51 90.42
N ALA A 7 -16.42 1.55 89.81
CA ALA A 7 -16.07 2.96 90.02
C ALA A 7 -14.81 3.42 89.26
N ALA A 8 -14.97 4.38 88.35
CA ALA A 8 -14.28 5.69 88.39
C ALA A 8 -14.56 6.50 87.10
N ALA A 9 -14.71 7.80 87.30
CA ALA A 9 -15.06 8.81 86.31
C ALA A 9 -13.88 9.78 86.05
N PHE A 10 -14.03 10.54 84.94
CA PHE A 10 -13.33 11.79 84.54
C PHE A 10 -11.91 11.66 83.91
N PRO A 11 -11.41 12.64 83.10
CA PRO A 11 -12.02 13.82 82.45
C PRO A 11 -11.71 13.97 80.92
N HIS A 12 -12.33 14.98 80.28
CA HIS A 12 -11.95 15.59 78.98
C HIS A 12 -10.47 16.07 78.96
N PRO A 13 -9.75 16.18 77.81
CA PRO A 13 -10.15 17.06 76.69
C PRO A 13 -9.63 16.66 75.28
N ALA A 14 -10.04 17.42 74.27
CA ALA A 14 -9.20 17.98 73.20
C ALA A 14 -9.92 18.05 71.85
N ARG A 15 -10.38 19.26 71.54
CA ARG A 15 -10.69 19.74 70.20
C ARG A 15 -9.41 19.64 69.36
N LYS A 16 -9.31 18.66 68.45
CA LYS A 16 -8.28 18.63 67.41
C LYS A 16 -8.85 19.15 66.10
N GLY A 17 -8.20 20.19 65.59
CA GLY A 17 -8.64 21.04 64.51
C GLY A 17 -8.90 20.32 63.19
N GLY A 18 -9.80 20.93 62.42
CA GLY A 18 -9.99 20.66 61.01
C GLY A 18 -8.68 20.84 60.27
N ARG A 19 -8.24 19.77 59.62
CA ARG A 19 -7.28 19.82 58.53
C ARG A 19 -8.03 19.36 57.30
N GLY A 20 -8.47 20.33 56.50
CA GLY A 20 -9.07 20.06 55.19
C GLY A 20 -8.09 19.22 54.39
N ARG A 21 -8.45 17.97 54.12
CA ARG A 21 -7.76 17.17 53.12
C ARG A 21 -8.13 17.78 51.78
N ARG A 22 -7.22 18.60 51.22
CA ARG A 22 -7.22 18.84 49.78
C ARG A 22 -6.97 17.49 49.13
N ALA A 23 -8.05 16.85 48.67
CA ALA A 23 -7.96 15.76 47.73
C ALA A 23 -7.36 16.34 46.44
N THR A 24 -6.05 16.22 46.29
CA THR A 24 -5.40 16.49 45.01
C THR A 24 -5.94 15.43 44.04
N SER A 25 -6.75 15.87 43.09
CA SER A 25 -7.34 15.06 42.02
C SER A 25 -6.25 14.61 41.04
N TRP A 26 -5.39 13.70 41.49
CA TRP A 26 -4.32 13.14 40.64
C TRP A 26 -4.87 12.14 39.61
N SER A 27 -6.12 11.68 39.75
CA SER A 27 -6.72 10.73 38.80
C SER A 27 -7.13 11.35 37.46
N GLY A 28 -7.52 12.63 37.37
CA GLY A 28 -8.00 13.17 36.08
C GLY A 28 -6.91 13.43 35.04
N ARG A 29 -5.73 13.85 35.49
CA ARG A 29 -4.63 14.30 34.61
C ARG A 29 -3.85 13.15 33.97
N ALA A 30 -3.67 12.04 34.70
CA ALA A 30 -2.99 10.86 34.16
C ALA A 30 -3.80 10.21 33.01
N TRP A 31 -5.13 10.18 33.14
CA TRP A 31 -6.02 9.63 32.12
C TRP A 31 -6.12 10.55 30.90
N ALA A 32 -6.09 11.87 31.09
CA ALA A 32 -6.03 12.84 29.99
C ALA A 32 -4.71 12.74 29.20
N VAL A 33 -3.56 12.54 29.87
CA VAL A 33 -2.26 12.36 29.20
C VAL A 33 -2.20 11.02 28.46
N LEU A 34 -2.67 9.92 29.07
CA LEU A 34 -2.73 8.62 28.40
C LEU A 34 -3.68 8.63 27.18
N ALA A 35 -4.86 9.26 27.30
CA ALA A 35 -5.79 9.42 26.18
C ALA A 35 -5.17 10.26 25.04
N ALA A 36 -4.50 11.37 25.37
CA ALA A 36 -3.81 12.20 24.38
C ALA A 36 -2.68 11.44 23.66
N LEU A 37 -1.89 10.63 24.38
CA LEU A 37 -0.83 9.81 23.80
C LEU A 37 -1.39 8.71 22.88
N ILE A 38 -2.49 8.05 23.26
CA ILE A 38 -3.17 7.05 22.41
C ILE A 38 -3.74 7.70 21.15
N VAL A 39 -4.40 8.85 21.28
CA VAL A 39 -4.97 9.59 20.14
C VAL A 39 -3.87 10.07 19.19
N CYS A 40 -2.76 10.62 19.70
CA CYS A 40 -1.60 10.96 18.88
C CYS A 40 -0.98 9.73 18.21
N GLY A 41 -0.80 8.62 18.93
CA GLY A 41 -0.26 7.38 18.38
C GLY A 41 -1.12 6.82 17.24
N LEU A 42 -2.44 6.81 17.40
CA LEU A 42 -3.38 6.41 16.35
C LEU A 42 -3.32 7.36 15.15
N ALA A 43 -3.34 8.67 15.36
CA ALA A 43 -3.26 9.66 14.28
C ALA A 43 -1.98 9.51 13.44
N VAL A 44 -0.84 9.24 14.08
CA VAL A 44 0.44 8.97 13.41
C VAL A 44 0.35 7.67 12.60
N ALA A 45 -0.20 6.58 13.17
CA ALA A 45 -0.36 5.31 12.45
C ALA A 45 -1.27 5.45 11.21
N PHE A 46 -2.38 6.18 11.33
CA PHE A 46 -3.27 6.48 10.20
C PHE A 46 -2.58 7.30 9.10
N ALA A 47 -1.76 8.30 9.47
CA ALA A 47 -1.02 9.12 8.51
C ALA A 47 0.01 8.28 7.73
N VAL A 48 0.78 7.44 8.43
CA VAL A 48 1.80 6.57 7.81
C VAL A 48 1.16 5.54 6.86
N GLY A 49 0.05 4.91 7.26
CA GLY A 49 -0.65 3.93 6.41
C GLY A 49 -1.19 4.54 5.11
N ARG A 50 -1.67 5.79 5.15
CA ARG A 50 -2.09 6.52 3.94
C ARG A 50 -0.93 6.81 3.01
N GLN A 51 0.23 7.15 3.56
CA GLN A 51 1.40 7.51 2.76
C GLN A 51 1.93 6.32 1.94
N GLN A 52 1.92 5.11 2.52
CA GLN A 52 2.29 3.88 1.81
C GLN A 52 1.30 3.51 0.70
N ALA A 53 -0.01 3.65 0.95
CA ALA A 53 -1.03 3.35 -0.05
C ALA A 53 -0.95 4.29 -1.27
N HIS A 54 -0.61 5.56 -1.07
CA HIS A 54 -0.39 6.51 -2.16
C HIS A 54 0.87 6.20 -2.97
N ALA A 55 1.96 5.80 -2.32
CA ALA A 55 3.23 5.50 -3.00
C ALA A 55 3.11 4.31 -3.99
N ALA A 56 2.19 3.38 -3.73
CA ALA A 56 1.96 2.22 -4.59
C ALA A 56 1.07 2.50 -5.81
N GLN A 57 0.46 3.70 -5.91
CA GLN A 57 -0.36 4.08 -7.06
C GLN A 57 0.51 4.75 -8.14
N PRO A 58 0.27 4.49 -9.43
CA PRO A 58 0.89 5.25 -10.51
C PRO A 58 0.59 6.75 -10.38
N GLY A 59 1.62 7.59 -10.52
CA GLY A 59 1.49 9.06 -10.52
C GLY A 59 1.45 9.69 -11.92
N GLU A 60 1.58 8.88 -12.96
CA GLU A 60 1.56 9.30 -14.36
C GLU A 60 0.98 8.18 -15.24
N ALA A 61 0.54 8.58 -16.42
CA ALA A 61 0.15 7.69 -17.50
C ALA A 61 0.75 8.17 -18.81
N CYS A 62 0.98 7.24 -19.74
CA CYS A 62 1.54 7.56 -21.05
C CYS A 62 0.68 7.03 -22.18
N ASP A 63 0.66 7.79 -23.28
CA ASP A 63 0.30 7.27 -24.59
C ASP A 63 1.50 6.49 -25.14
N LEU A 64 1.29 5.22 -25.48
CA LEU A 64 2.31 4.31 -25.99
C LEU A 64 2.16 4.14 -27.49
N HIS A 65 3.19 4.47 -28.25
CA HIS A 65 3.18 4.38 -29.71
C HIS A 65 3.97 3.18 -30.19
N PHE A 66 3.40 2.41 -31.12
CA PHE A 66 4.00 1.18 -31.61
C PHE A 66 4.32 1.25 -33.11
N SER A 67 5.31 0.48 -33.55
CA SER A 67 5.77 0.45 -34.95
C SER A 67 4.73 -0.08 -35.94
N ASN A 68 3.68 -0.75 -35.47
CA ASN A 68 2.55 -1.19 -36.29
C ASN A 68 1.49 -0.09 -36.48
N GLY A 69 1.72 1.13 -35.99
CA GLY A 69 0.80 2.26 -36.04
C GLY A 69 -0.22 2.32 -34.89
N THR A 70 -0.22 1.32 -34.01
CA THR A 70 -1.11 1.29 -32.84
C THR A 70 -0.68 2.32 -31.80
N THR A 71 -1.66 2.95 -31.15
CA THR A 71 -1.43 3.76 -29.95
C THR A 71 -2.32 3.26 -28.81
N LEU A 72 -1.73 2.99 -27.65
CA LEU A 72 -2.47 2.73 -26.41
C LEU A 72 -2.44 4.00 -25.56
N ALA A 73 -3.59 4.64 -25.40
CA ALA A 73 -3.67 5.95 -24.76
C ALA A 73 -3.78 5.85 -23.22
N GLY A 74 -3.04 6.71 -22.51
CA GLY A 74 -3.06 6.90 -21.06
C GLY A 74 -2.94 5.61 -20.25
N VAL A 75 -1.97 4.77 -20.59
CA VAL A 75 -1.57 3.59 -19.83
C VAL A 75 -0.83 4.04 -18.56
N PRO A 76 -1.31 3.72 -17.35
CA PRO A 76 -0.61 4.04 -16.09
C PRO A 76 0.79 3.42 -16.05
N VAL A 77 1.75 4.13 -15.44
CA VAL A 77 3.15 3.68 -15.37
C VAL A 77 3.59 3.33 -13.95
N ALA A 78 4.13 2.13 -13.77
CA ALA A 78 4.82 1.67 -12.57
C ALA A 78 6.34 1.89 -12.70
N LYS A 79 6.83 2.95 -12.06
CA LYS A 79 8.25 3.35 -12.05
C LYS A 79 8.98 2.98 -10.76
N THR A 80 8.29 3.05 -9.62
CA THR A 80 8.90 2.76 -8.31
C THR A 80 8.77 1.28 -7.95
N VAL A 81 9.59 0.81 -7.03
CA VAL A 81 9.53 -0.57 -6.52
C VAL A 81 8.15 -0.88 -5.94
N GLU A 82 7.55 0.07 -5.23
CA GLU A 82 6.23 -0.08 -4.62
C GLU A 82 5.13 -0.22 -5.68
N GLN A 83 5.17 0.61 -6.73
CA GLN A 83 4.23 0.54 -7.84
C GLN A 83 4.38 -0.78 -8.62
N GLN A 84 5.62 -1.20 -8.87
CA GLN A 84 5.93 -2.42 -9.61
C GLN A 84 5.56 -3.68 -8.82
N ALA A 85 5.83 -3.71 -7.51
CA ALA A 85 5.43 -4.81 -6.64
C ALA A 85 3.91 -4.88 -6.46
N ARG A 86 3.22 -3.74 -6.50
CA ARG A 86 1.76 -3.66 -6.42
C ARG A 86 1.09 -4.17 -7.70
N GLY A 87 1.59 -3.75 -8.86
CA GLY A 87 1.02 -4.07 -10.16
C GLY A 87 -0.50 -3.85 -10.22
N LEU A 88 -1.19 -4.80 -10.85
CA LEU A 88 -2.65 -4.83 -10.92
C LEU A 88 -3.32 -5.65 -9.79
N ALA A 89 -2.59 -6.06 -8.76
CA ALA A 89 -3.15 -6.87 -7.68
C ALA A 89 -4.38 -6.19 -7.03
N LYS A 90 -5.32 -6.97 -6.53
CA LYS A 90 -6.54 -6.52 -5.83
C LYS A 90 -7.39 -5.51 -6.61
N ARG A 91 -7.24 -5.44 -7.94
CA ARG A 91 -8.14 -4.71 -8.84
C ARG A 91 -9.19 -5.67 -9.38
N ASP A 92 -10.37 -5.13 -9.69
CA ASP A 92 -11.48 -5.89 -10.27
C ASP A 92 -11.55 -5.71 -11.80
N ASP A 93 -10.78 -4.77 -12.34
CA ASP A 93 -10.61 -4.51 -13.76
C ASP A 93 -9.14 -4.17 -14.10
N VAL A 94 -8.77 -4.46 -15.35
CA VAL A 94 -7.43 -4.17 -15.90
C VAL A 94 -7.29 -2.69 -16.29
N GLY A 95 -8.40 -1.98 -16.47
CA GLY A 95 -8.43 -0.63 -17.01
C GLY A 95 -7.76 -0.55 -18.37
N ARG A 96 -6.74 0.31 -18.47
CA ARG A 96 -5.93 0.51 -19.68
C ARG A 96 -4.64 -0.33 -19.67
N GLY A 97 -4.53 -1.28 -18.73
CA GLY A 97 -3.31 -2.02 -18.47
C GLY A 97 -2.36 -1.30 -17.52
N MET A 98 -1.10 -1.72 -17.54
CA MET A 98 -0.02 -1.11 -16.78
C MET A 98 1.32 -1.28 -17.50
N LEU A 99 2.06 -0.18 -17.65
CA LEU A 99 3.44 -0.20 -18.13
C LEU A 99 4.40 -0.21 -16.95
N PHE A 100 5.25 -1.22 -16.89
CA PHE A 100 6.38 -1.31 -15.98
C PHE A 100 7.62 -0.84 -16.75
N THR A 101 8.41 0.05 -16.16
CA THR A 101 9.59 0.61 -16.84
C THR A 101 10.77 0.73 -15.88
N TRP A 102 11.96 0.45 -16.39
CA TRP A 102 13.20 0.47 -15.63
C TRP A 102 14.31 1.21 -16.38
N ALA A 103 15.18 1.90 -15.64
CA ALA A 103 16.31 2.63 -16.23
C ALA A 103 17.37 1.70 -16.87
N LYS A 104 17.41 0.43 -16.46
CA LYS A 104 18.36 -0.57 -16.94
C LYS A 104 17.62 -1.83 -17.35
N ALA A 105 17.96 -2.40 -18.50
CA ALA A 105 17.43 -3.69 -18.91
C ALA A 105 18.06 -4.83 -18.08
N GLU A 106 17.22 -5.63 -17.44
CA GLU A 106 17.62 -6.79 -16.63
C GLU A 106 16.54 -7.88 -16.72
N PRO A 107 16.83 -9.15 -16.43
CA PRO A 107 15.80 -10.18 -16.33
C PRO A 107 14.72 -9.76 -15.33
N ARG A 108 13.45 -9.84 -15.73
CA ARG A 108 12.29 -9.49 -14.91
C ARG A 108 11.50 -10.75 -14.60
N VAL A 109 10.88 -10.76 -13.43
CA VAL A 109 9.99 -11.83 -12.98
C VAL A 109 8.70 -11.20 -12.49
N PHE A 110 7.59 -11.79 -12.92
CA PHE A 110 6.23 -11.41 -12.57
C PHE A 110 5.50 -12.62 -11.97
N TRP A 111 4.38 -12.35 -11.32
CA TRP A 111 3.46 -13.33 -10.75
C TRP A 111 2.06 -12.72 -10.69
N MET A 112 1.07 -13.55 -10.39
CA MET A 112 -0.33 -13.14 -10.38
C MET A 112 -0.95 -13.14 -8.98
N ARG A 113 -0.11 -13.08 -7.94
CA ARG A 113 -0.57 -13.04 -6.54
C ARG A 113 -1.54 -11.88 -6.33
N ASP A 114 -2.69 -12.20 -5.72
CA ASP A 114 -3.81 -11.28 -5.49
C ASP A 114 -4.40 -10.63 -6.76
N THR A 115 -4.06 -11.07 -7.97
CA THR A 115 -4.56 -10.48 -9.23
C THR A 115 -5.73 -11.31 -9.76
N ARG A 116 -6.96 -10.76 -9.63
CA ARG A 116 -8.22 -11.46 -9.89
C ARG A 116 -8.63 -11.55 -11.36
N VAL A 117 -7.99 -10.75 -12.21
CA VAL A 117 -8.30 -10.63 -13.64
C VAL A 117 -7.24 -11.32 -14.48
N PRO A 118 -7.61 -12.04 -15.56
CA PRO A 118 -6.64 -12.68 -16.43
C PRO A 118 -5.87 -11.63 -17.26
N LEU A 119 -4.54 -11.75 -17.28
CA LEU A 119 -3.65 -10.83 -17.98
C LEU A 119 -2.87 -11.54 -19.07
N SER A 120 -2.31 -10.75 -19.98
CA SER A 120 -1.13 -11.10 -20.76
C SER A 120 -0.05 -10.07 -20.44
N ILE A 121 1.20 -10.51 -20.36
CA ILE A 121 2.36 -9.63 -20.21
C ILE A 121 3.22 -9.68 -21.48
N GLY A 122 3.60 -8.52 -21.98
CA GLY A 122 4.57 -8.38 -23.07
C GLY A 122 5.86 -7.77 -22.56
N PHE A 123 7.01 -8.33 -22.92
CA PHE A 123 8.33 -7.84 -22.50
C PHE A 123 9.07 -7.17 -23.64
N PHE A 124 9.71 -6.03 -23.34
CA PHE A 124 10.43 -5.21 -24.30
C PHE A 124 11.91 -5.06 -23.93
N ASP A 125 12.80 -5.19 -24.92
CA ASP A 125 14.21 -4.88 -24.74
C ASP A 125 14.49 -3.36 -24.77
N ASP A 126 15.75 -2.98 -24.56
CA ASP A 126 16.19 -1.58 -24.52
C ASP A 126 16.01 -0.81 -25.84
N THR A 127 15.78 -1.52 -26.95
CA THR A 127 15.43 -0.95 -28.26
C THR A 127 13.92 -0.84 -28.47
N GLY A 128 13.14 -1.21 -27.46
CA GLY A 128 11.68 -1.25 -27.47
C GLY A 128 11.10 -2.46 -28.22
N LEU A 129 11.89 -3.48 -28.57
CA LEU A 129 11.38 -4.65 -29.28
C LEU A 129 10.55 -5.54 -28.34
N LEU A 130 9.27 -5.75 -28.66
CA LEU A 130 8.45 -6.77 -28.02
C LEU A 130 9.00 -8.14 -28.42
N PHE A 131 9.62 -8.85 -27.48
CA PHE A 131 10.31 -10.09 -27.79
C PHE A 131 9.64 -11.34 -27.19
N ALA A 132 8.68 -11.16 -26.28
CA ALA A 132 7.91 -12.25 -25.69
C ALA A 132 6.55 -11.73 -25.21
N ILE A 133 5.53 -12.56 -25.34
CA ILE A 133 4.19 -12.34 -24.77
C ILE A 133 3.78 -13.63 -24.06
N GLU A 134 3.28 -13.51 -22.83
CA GLU A 134 2.83 -14.64 -22.04
C GLU A 134 1.44 -14.37 -21.44
N ASP A 135 0.54 -15.34 -21.56
CA ASP A 135 -0.76 -15.32 -20.87
C ASP A 135 -0.59 -15.81 -19.42
N MET A 136 -1.08 -15.02 -18.47
CA MET A 136 -0.91 -15.28 -17.04
C MET A 136 -2.26 -15.55 -16.37
N GLN A 137 -2.34 -16.61 -15.57
CA GLN A 137 -3.57 -17.02 -14.91
C GLN A 137 -3.84 -16.21 -13.64
N PRO A 138 -5.11 -15.85 -13.34
CA PRO A 138 -5.42 -15.09 -12.15
C PRO A 138 -5.11 -15.88 -10.87
N GLU A 139 -4.75 -15.15 -9.81
CA GLU A 139 -4.55 -15.69 -8.45
C GLU A 139 -3.54 -16.84 -8.34
N THR A 140 -2.50 -16.84 -9.17
CA THR A 140 -1.39 -17.82 -9.09
C THR A 140 -0.11 -17.22 -8.53
N ASP A 141 0.72 -18.09 -7.96
CA ASP A 141 2.09 -17.78 -7.50
C ASP A 141 3.16 -18.25 -8.49
N ASP A 142 2.76 -18.59 -9.72
CA ASP A 142 3.67 -19.00 -10.78
C ASP A 142 4.54 -17.81 -11.22
N TYR A 143 5.80 -18.10 -11.51
CA TYR A 143 6.74 -17.08 -11.96
C TYR A 143 6.78 -16.99 -13.49
N HIS A 144 6.56 -15.78 -14.00
CA HIS A 144 6.59 -15.43 -15.41
C HIS A 144 7.86 -14.62 -15.69
N PHE A 145 8.81 -15.19 -16.43
CA PHE A 145 10.14 -14.61 -16.64
C PHE A 145 10.24 -13.96 -18.01
N SER A 146 10.90 -12.80 -18.06
CA SER A 146 11.14 -12.10 -19.32
C SER A 146 12.12 -12.80 -20.28
N ILE A 147 12.59 -14.03 -20.01
CA ILE A 147 13.55 -14.87 -20.79
C ILE A 147 14.89 -14.23 -21.26
N LYS A 148 15.00 -12.90 -21.23
CA LYS A 148 16.07 -11.99 -21.64
C LYS A 148 15.95 -10.70 -20.81
N PRO A 149 16.98 -9.85 -20.76
CA PRO A 149 16.88 -8.54 -20.13
C PRO A 149 15.77 -7.67 -20.74
N ALA A 150 14.90 -7.09 -19.91
CA ALA A 150 13.81 -6.20 -20.33
C ALA A 150 13.93 -4.81 -19.67
N SER A 151 13.77 -3.76 -20.49
CA SER A 151 13.66 -2.37 -20.02
C SER A 151 12.21 -1.97 -19.72
N ASP A 152 11.25 -2.65 -20.33
CA ASP A 152 9.83 -2.44 -20.08
C ASP A 152 9.05 -3.76 -20.11
N ALA A 153 7.92 -3.77 -19.41
CA ALA A 153 6.90 -4.80 -19.53
C ALA A 153 5.51 -4.15 -19.57
N LEU A 154 4.60 -4.69 -20.37
CA LEU A 154 3.24 -4.17 -20.51
C LEU A 154 2.25 -5.27 -20.14
N GLU A 155 1.49 -5.05 -19.08
CA GLU A 155 0.35 -5.88 -18.72
C GLU A 155 -0.91 -5.32 -19.39
N LEU A 156 -1.61 -6.17 -20.14
CA LEU A 156 -2.94 -5.88 -20.68
C LEU A 156 -3.91 -7.00 -20.31
N ALA A 157 -5.21 -6.76 -20.47
CA ALA A 157 -6.19 -7.83 -20.31
C ALA A 157 -5.90 -8.93 -21.34
N ARG A 158 -6.13 -10.19 -20.95
CA ARG A 158 -5.86 -11.32 -21.84
C ARG A 158 -6.52 -11.14 -23.22
N GLY A 159 -5.75 -11.36 -24.28
CA GLY A 159 -6.18 -11.19 -25.67
C GLY A 159 -6.05 -9.77 -26.24
N GLN A 160 -5.75 -8.75 -25.43
CA GLN A 160 -5.60 -7.38 -25.91
C GLN A 160 -4.37 -7.17 -26.78
N PHE A 161 -3.27 -7.88 -26.53
CA PHE A 161 -2.11 -7.87 -27.44
C PHE A 161 -2.52 -8.26 -28.87
N GLN A 162 -3.27 -9.36 -29.01
CA GLN A 162 -3.78 -9.80 -30.31
C GLN A 162 -4.78 -8.80 -30.91
N ALA A 163 -5.72 -8.30 -30.11
CA ALA A 163 -6.73 -7.34 -30.58
C ALA A 163 -6.11 -6.04 -31.13
N HIS A 164 -4.97 -5.62 -30.56
CA HIS A 164 -4.19 -4.47 -30.99
C HIS A 164 -3.10 -4.80 -32.03
N GLY A 165 -3.02 -6.05 -32.50
CA GLY A 165 -1.98 -6.48 -33.44
C GLY A 165 -0.55 -6.35 -32.90
N LEU A 166 -0.39 -6.31 -31.57
CA LEU A 166 0.89 -6.29 -30.88
C LEU A 166 1.38 -7.73 -30.75
N LYS A 167 2.33 -8.09 -31.59
CA LYS A 167 2.97 -9.41 -31.62
C LYS A 167 4.48 -9.25 -31.48
N GLU A 168 5.18 -10.34 -31.19
CA GLU A 168 6.64 -10.34 -31.20
C GLU A 168 7.19 -9.74 -32.49
N GLY A 169 8.20 -8.88 -32.35
CA GLY A 169 8.77 -8.09 -33.44
C GLY A 169 8.23 -6.66 -33.56
N VAL A 170 7.06 -6.36 -32.98
CA VAL A 170 6.55 -4.98 -32.88
C VAL A 170 7.42 -4.19 -31.90
N ARG A 171 7.68 -2.91 -32.20
CA ARG A 171 8.47 -2.04 -31.34
C ARG A 171 7.61 -0.99 -30.65
N LEU A 172 7.85 -0.75 -29.37
CA LEU A 172 7.47 0.48 -28.68
C LEU A 172 8.39 1.60 -29.16
N THR A 173 7.88 2.51 -29.97
CA THR A 173 8.68 3.54 -30.66
C THR A 173 8.70 4.88 -29.92
N GLY A 174 7.76 5.10 -29.00
CA GLY A 174 7.69 6.33 -28.23
C GLY A 174 6.67 6.24 -27.09
N ARG A 175 6.82 7.15 -26.12
CA ARG A 175 5.87 7.35 -25.04
C ARG A 175 5.70 8.84 -24.75
N THR A 176 4.45 9.28 -24.59
CA THR A 176 4.13 10.66 -24.20
C THR A 176 3.39 10.61 -22.87
N CYS A 177 4.02 11.11 -21.81
CA CYS A 177 3.56 10.91 -20.43
C CYS A 177 3.05 12.20 -19.80
N SER A 178 1.99 12.07 -19.01
CA SER A 178 1.39 13.15 -18.22
C SER A 178 1.07 12.68 -16.80
N PRO A 179 1.12 13.57 -15.78
CA PRO A 179 0.66 13.25 -14.42
C PRO A 179 -0.80 12.78 -14.38
N LEU A 180 -1.12 11.92 -13.41
CA LEU A 180 -2.49 11.46 -13.11
C LEU A 180 -3.20 12.33 -12.05
#